data_AF-A0A7W3H9H4-F1
#
_entry.id   AF-A0A7W3H9H4-F1
#
_cell.length_a   1.000
_cell.length_b   1.000
_cell.length_c   1.000
_cell.angle_alpha   90.00
_cell.angle_beta   90.00
_cell.angle_gamma   90.00
#
_symmetry.space_group_name_H-M   'P 1'
#
loop_
_entity.id
_entity.type
_entity.pdbx_description
1 polymer ?
#
loop_
_entity_poly.entity_id
_entity_poly.type
_entity_poly.pdbx_seq_one_letter_code
_entity_poly.pdbx_strand_id
1 'polypeptide(L)'
;MDPITLSTIASVLLKAGPSVMRTVGSWFGGDTAKTADSVAGIVESVNGAINPQDQQRVLEQKLAQLPPEQFVQLESLKVQLEQYQLERDKSLLADQQAAHHEQQETIRNGDNATDEYVRQTRPRMARLSLYSSIAYVMLMSVGQQAGAVAGAYGHAFSMPAPDWDIALMLASPALGYLGFRTLDGFARFSKSSKHKVMMPK
;
A
#
# COMPACT_ATOMS: atom_id res chain seq x y z
N MET A 1 1.29 21.31 -31.98
CA MET A 1 1.15 20.55 -30.72
C MET A 1 2.38 20.85 -29.89
N ASP A 2 2.18 21.25 -28.64
CA ASP A 2 3.29 21.57 -27.75
C ASP A 2 3.99 20.26 -27.30
N PRO A 3 5.32 20.24 -27.13
CA PRO A 3 6.05 19.03 -26.75
C PRO A 3 5.54 18.39 -25.44
N ILE A 4 4.89 19.19 -24.59
CA ILE A 4 4.29 18.78 -23.31
C ILE A 4 3.06 17.87 -23.53
N THR A 5 2.25 18.11 -24.56
CA THR A 5 1.05 17.28 -24.81
C THR A 5 1.43 15.91 -25.34
N LEU A 6 2.42 15.84 -26.22
CA LEU A 6 2.97 14.59 -26.76
C LEU A 6 3.63 13.72 -25.69
N SER A 7 4.40 14.28 -24.76
CA SER A 7 5.01 13.50 -23.67
C SER A 7 3.96 12.96 -22.71
N THR A 8 2.91 13.74 -22.42
CA THR A 8 1.80 13.31 -21.59
C THR A 8 1.05 12.15 -22.25
N ILE A 9 0.77 12.25 -23.55
CA ILE A 9 0.14 11.17 -24.31
C ILE A 9 1.03 9.92 -24.33
N ALA A 10 2.32 10.07 -24.64
CA ALA A 10 3.29 8.96 -24.66
C ALA A 10 3.37 8.24 -23.30
N SER A 11 3.36 8.97 -22.19
CA SER A 11 3.42 8.37 -20.85
C SER A 11 2.15 7.58 -20.49
N VAL A 12 0.96 8.10 -20.79
CA VAL A 12 -0.32 7.40 -20.58
C VAL A 12 -0.39 6.13 -21.42
N LEU A 13 0.07 6.22 -22.67
CA LEU A 13 0.11 5.10 -23.62
C LEU A 13 1.07 3.99 -23.17
N LEU A 14 2.29 4.33 -22.74
CA LEU A 14 3.25 3.38 -22.19
C LEU A 14 2.72 2.69 -20.93
N LYS A 15 2.08 3.46 -20.03
CA LYS A 15 1.52 2.94 -18.78
C LYS A 15 0.35 1.99 -19.01
N ALA A 16 -0.50 2.27 -20.01
CA ALA A 16 -1.62 1.41 -20.37
C ALA A 16 -1.17 0.11 -21.07
N GLY A 17 -0.13 0.18 -21.90
CA GLY A 17 0.38 -0.95 -22.66
C GLY A 17 -0.46 -1.31 -23.89
N PRO A 18 0.09 -2.10 -24.83
CA PRO A 18 -0.50 -2.33 -26.16
C PRO A 18 -1.81 -3.14 -26.10
N SER A 19 -1.92 -4.08 -25.17
CA SER A 19 -3.13 -4.90 -25.00
C SER A 19 -4.34 -4.05 -24.60
N VAL A 20 -4.17 -3.15 -23.61
CA VAL A 20 -5.25 -2.28 -23.13
C VAL A 20 -5.71 -1.34 -24.25
N MET A 21 -4.78 -0.76 -25.02
CA MET A 21 -5.13 0.09 -26.16
C MET A 21 -5.95 -0.62 -27.22
N ARG A 22 -5.61 -1.86 -27.58
CA ARG A 22 -6.39 -2.64 -28.54
C ARG A 22 -7.80 -2.91 -28.03
N THR A 23 -7.96 -3.24 -26.74
CA THR A 23 -9.29 -3.38 -26.12
C THR A 23 -10.08 -2.08 -26.11
N VAL A 24 -9.50 -0.98 -25.65
CA VAL A 24 -10.19 0.31 -25.61
C VAL A 24 -10.53 0.76 -27.03
N GLY A 25 -9.58 0.72 -27.96
CA GLY A 25 -9.84 1.00 -29.38
C GLY A 25 -10.94 0.13 -29.99
N SER A 26 -11.02 -1.16 -29.62
CA SER A 26 -12.09 -2.06 -30.09
C SER A 26 -13.48 -1.69 -29.53
N TRP A 27 -13.55 -1.09 -28.34
CA TRP A 27 -14.81 -0.66 -27.73
C TRP A 27 -15.41 0.58 -28.39
N PHE A 28 -14.57 1.44 -28.96
CA PHE A 28 -15.01 2.70 -29.57
C PHE A 28 -15.14 2.64 -31.10
N GLY A 29 -14.51 1.65 -31.76
CA GLY A 29 -14.77 1.28 -33.15
C GLY A 29 -14.34 2.32 -34.21
N GLY A 30 -14.54 1.98 -35.48
CA GLY A 30 -14.25 2.87 -36.61
C GLY A 30 -12.76 3.20 -36.77
N ASP A 31 -12.44 4.45 -37.11
CA ASP A 31 -11.05 4.87 -37.33
C ASP A 31 -10.22 4.94 -36.03
N THR A 32 -10.88 5.10 -34.87
CA THR A 32 -10.20 5.06 -33.56
C THR A 32 -9.58 3.70 -33.26
N ALA A 33 -10.20 2.61 -33.72
CA ALA A 33 -9.64 1.26 -33.59
C ALA A 33 -8.37 1.06 -34.43
N LYS A 34 -8.34 1.63 -35.65
CA LYS A 34 -7.16 1.58 -36.54
C LYS A 34 -6.00 2.40 -35.97
N THR A 35 -6.31 3.57 -35.42
CA THR A 35 -5.33 4.43 -34.75
C THR A 35 -4.82 3.78 -33.46
N ALA A 36 -5.69 3.16 -32.66
CA ALA A 36 -5.30 2.44 -31.45
C ALA A 36 -4.42 1.22 -31.75
N ASP A 37 -4.69 0.45 -32.82
CA ASP A 37 -3.85 -0.69 -33.21
C ASP A 37 -2.48 -0.24 -33.75
N SER A 38 -2.45 0.86 -34.51
CA SER A 38 -1.19 1.48 -34.97
C SER A 38 -0.34 1.96 -33.79
N VAL A 39 -0.94 2.67 -32.83
CA VAL A 39 -0.26 3.16 -31.64
C VAL A 39 0.16 2.02 -30.71
N ALA A 40 -0.66 0.97 -30.58
CA ALA A 40 -0.29 -0.24 -29.85
C ALA A 40 0.92 -0.94 -30.47
N GLY A 41 0.98 -1.04 -31.80
CA GLY A 41 2.16 -1.55 -32.52
C GLY A 41 3.41 -0.69 -32.30
N ILE A 42 3.25 0.63 -32.22
CA ILE A 42 4.35 1.53 -31.87
C ILE A 42 4.82 1.26 -30.43
N VAL A 43 3.93 1.18 -29.45
CA VAL A 43 4.28 0.89 -28.05
C VAL A 43 4.93 -0.48 -27.90
N GLU A 44 4.45 -1.49 -28.61
CA GLU A 44 5.03 -2.84 -28.64
C GLU A 44 6.45 -2.83 -29.21
N SER A 45 6.70 -2.04 -30.27
CA SER A 45 8.06 -1.85 -30.83
C SER A 45 9.02 -1.12 -29.88
N VAL A 46 8.49 -0.28 -28.99
CA VAL A 46 9.27 0.55 -28.05
C VAL A 46 9.54 -0.19 -26.74
N ASN A 47 8.68 -1.13 -26.34
CA ASN A 47 8.81 -1.90 -25.10
C ASN A 47 10.06 -2.82 -25.06
N GLY A 48 10.76 -3.00 -26.20
CA GLY A 48 12.05 -3.69 -26.29
C GLY A 48 13.27 -2.85 -25.86
N ALA A 49 13.12 -1.54 -25.62
CA ALA A 49 14.22 -0.69 -25.18
C ALA A 49 14.45 -0.79 -23.66
N ILE A 50 15.71 -0.91 -23.25
CA ILE A 50 16.12 -1.27 -21.87
C ILE A 50 15.85 -0.14 -20.84
N ASN A 51 15.71 1.11 -21.28
CA ASN A 51 15.61 2.28 -20.40
C ASN A 51 14.27 3.02 -20.58
N PRO A 52 13.48 3.25 -19.50
CA PRO A 52 12.16 3.90 -19.59
C PRO A 52 12.19 5.35 -20.11
N GLN A 53 13.30 6.07 -19.90
CA GLN A 53 13.47 7.43 -20.42
C GLN A 53 13.65 7.45 -21.95
N ASP A 54 14.32 6.42 -22.49
CA ASP A 54 14.54 6.29 -23.92
C ASP A 54 13.29 5.75 -24.62
N GLN A 55 12.49 4.93 -23.93
CA GLN A 55 11.16 4.50 -24.41
C GLN A 55 10.22 5.69 -24.66
N GLN A 56 10.14 6.62 -23.71
CA GLN A 56 9.29 7.81 -23.85
C GLN A 56 9.72 8.68 -25.03
N ARG A 57 11.03 8.94 -25.18
CA ARG A 57 11.57 9.76 -26.28
C ARG A 57 11.33 9.13 -27.65
N VAL A 58 11.56 7.83 -27.80
CA VAL A 58 11.33 7.13 -29.07
C VAL A 58 9.84 7.09 -29.41
N LEU A 59 8.97 6.93 -28.42
CA LEU A 59 7.53 6.99 -28.62
C LEU A 59 7.08 8.39 -29.05
N GLU A 60 7.55 9.45 -28.40
CA GLU A 60 7.26 10.84 -28.77
C GLU A 60 7.67 11.14 -30.23
N GLN A 61 8.85 10.70 -30.65
CA GLN A 61 9.33 10.89 -32.02
C GLN A 61 8.46 10.18 -33.05
N LYS A 62 8.00 8.95 -32.75
CA LYS A 62 7.12 8.19 -33.63
C LYS A 62 5.69 8.74 -33.64
N LEU A 63 5.19 9.22 -32.50
CA LEU A 63 3.89 9.89 -32.40
C LEU A 63 3.88 11.22 -33.16
N ALA A 64 4.98 11.97 -33.17
CA ALA A 64 5.10 13.23 -33.91
C ALA A 64 5.03 13.07 -35.44
N GLN A 65 5.25 11.85 -35.96
CA GLN A 65 5.17 11.53 -37.39
C GLN A 65 3.76 11.17 -37.86
N LEU A 66 2.78 11.08 -36.95
CA LEU A 66 1.41 10.72 -37.30
C LEU A 66 0.69 11.88 -38.03
N PRO A 67 -0.23 11.57 -38.95
CA PRO A 67 -1.02 12.58 -39.66
C PRO A 67 -1.97 13.35 -38.71
N PRO A 68 -2.31 14.61 -39.05
CA PRO A 68 -3.13 15.49 -38.20
C PRO A 68 -4.49 14.92 -37.79
N GLU A 69 -5.12 14.13 -38.65
CA GLU A 69 -6.41 13.49 -38.41
C GLU A 69 -6.35 12.40 -37.32
N GLN A 70 -5.21 11.71 -37.18
CA GLN A 70 -5.01 10.67 -36.17
C GLN A 70 -4.73 11.26 -34.79
N PHE A 71 -4.28 12.52 -34.69
CA PHE A 71 -4.05 13.18 -33.40
C PHE A 71 -5.34 13.45 -32.62
N VAL A 72 -6.41 13.86 -33.29
CA VAL A 72 -7.72 14.07 -32.64
C VAL A 72 -8.24 12.75 -32.06
N GLN A 73 -8.03 11.65 -32.78
CA GLN A 73 -8.41 10.31 -32.31
C GLN A 73 -7.53 9.86 -31.14
N LEU A 74 -6.24 10.19 -31.15
CA LEU A 74 -5.31 9.94 -30.04
C LEU A 74 -5.68 10.69 -28.77
N GLU A 75 -6.11 11.95 -28.87
CA GLU A 75 -6.62 12.71 -27.73
C GLU A 75 -7.88 12.08 -27.16
N SER A 76 -8.81 11.63 -28.02
CA SER A 76 -10.01 10.91 -27.57
C SER A 76 -9.67 9.60 -26.87
N LEU A 77 -8.69 8.84 -27.40
CA LEU A 77 -8.22 7.59 -26.83
C LEU A 77 -7.53 7.83 -25.47
N LYS A 78 -6.75 8.91 -25.33
CA LYS A 78 -6.15 9.30 -24.05
C LYS A 78 -7.21 9.54 -22.99
N VAL A 79 -8.22 10.36 -23.28
CA VAL A 79 -9.29 10.68 -22.32
C VAL A 79 -10.02 9.41 -21.88
N GLN A 80 -10.30 8.49 -22.82
CA GLN A 80 -10.94 7.21 -22.51
C GLN A 80 -10.05 6.29 -21.66
N LEU A 81 -8.75 6.23 -21.94
CA LEU A 81 -7.80 5.47 -21.15
C LEU A 81 -7.70 6.02 -19.73
N GLU A 82 -7.68 7.34 -19.55
CA GLU A 82 -7.67 7.98 -18.24
C GLU A 82 -8.97 7.69 -17.46
N GLN A 83 -10.14 7.77 -18.11
CA GLN A 83 -11.41 7.41 -17.50
C GLN A 83 -11.43 5.94 -17.04
N TYR A 84 -10.96 5.02 -17.89
CA TYR A 84 -10.88 3.61 -17.55
C TYR A 84 -9.91 3.34 -16.38
N GLN A 85 -8.76 4.02 -16.36
CA GLN A 85 -7.82 3.94 -15.24
C GLN A 85 -8.45 4.46 -13.94
N LEU A 86 -9.17 5.58 -13.99
CA LEU A 86 -9.86 6.12 -12.82
C LEU A 86 -10.95 5.18 -12.30
N GLU A 87 -11.70 4.52 -13.18
CA GLU A 87 -12.73 3.55 -12.78
C GLU A 87 -12.12 2.28 -12.16
N ARG A 88 -11.01 1.79 -12.72
CA ARG A 88 -10.20 0.72 -12.13
C ARG A 88 -9.70 1.09 -10.74
N ASP A 89 -9.10 2.26 -10.60
CA ASP A 89 -8.57 2.71 -9.31
C ASP A 89 -9.69 2.88 -8.28
N LYS A 90 -10.84 3.44 -8.70
CA LYS A 90 -12.03 3.55 -7.84
C LYS A 90 -12.55 2.19 -7.39
N SER A 91 -12.63 1.20 -8.29
CA SER A 91 -13.11 -0.14 -7.94
C SER A 91 -12.14 -0.87 -7.01
N LEU A 92 -10.83 -0.75 -7.22
CA LEU A 92 -9.80 -1.28 -6.31
C LEU A 92 -9.87 -0.64 -4.92
N LEU A 93 -10.00 0.69 -4.86
CA LEU A 93 -10.11 1.40 -3.58
C LEU A 93 -11.42 1.08 -2.86
N ALA A 94 -12.53 0.92 -3.59
CA ALA A 94 -13.81 0.51 -3.03
C ALA A 94 -13.74 -0.91 -2.45
N ASP A 95 -13.10 -1.84 -3.15
CA ASP A 95 -12.86 -3.21 -2.67
C ASP A 95 -12.00 -3.23 -1.40
N GLN A 96 -10.90 -2.46 -1.37
CA GLN A 96 -10.07 -2.31 -0.18
C GLN A 96 -10.86 -1.71 1.01
N GLN A 97 -11.70 -0.71 0.75
CA GLN A 97 -12.57 -0.13 1.78
C GLN A 97 -13.60 -1.12 2.29
N ALA A 98 -14.22 -1.92 1.40
CA ALA A 98 -15.17 -2.96 1.77
C ALA A 98 -14.50 -4.05 2.62
N ALA A 99 -13.33 -4.53 2.23
CA ALA A 99 -12.55 -5.48 3.01
C ALA A 99 -12.19 -4.93 4.41
N HIS A 100 -11.80 -3.66 4.50
CA HIS A 100 -11.55 -2.99 5.78
C HIS A 100 -12.80 -2.81 6.63
N HIS A 101 -13.96 -2.63 5.99
CA HIS A 101 -15.25 -2.52 6.66
C HIS A 101 -15.65 -3.86 7.27
N GLU A 102 -15.66 -4.94 6.48
CA GLU A 102 -15.99 -6.30 6.93
C GLU A 102 -15.06 -6.78 8.06
N GLN A 103 -13.76 -6.49 7.95
CA GLN A 103 -12.80 -6.81 9.00
C GLN A 103 -13.15 -6.08 10.30
N GLN A 104 -13.53 -4.80 10.24
CA GLN A 104 -13.94 -4.04 11.41
C GLN A 104 -15.25 -4.54 12.02
N GLU A 105 -16.22 -4.93 11.20
CA GLU A 105 -17.46 -5.53 11.68
C GLU A 105 -17.17 -6.85 12.41
N THR A 106 -16.30 -7.70 11.86
CA THR A 106 -15.88 -8.95 12.51
C THR A 106 -15.19 -8.69 13.86
N ILE A 107 -14.36 -7.65 13.95
CA ILE A 107 -13.74 -7.23 15.21
C ILE A 107 -14.81 -6.77 16.20
N ARG A 108 -15.69 -5.85 15.80
CA ARG A 108 -16.78 -5.33 16.64
C ARG A 108 -17.73 -6.41 17.11
N ASN A 109 -18.04 -7.39 16.26
CA ASN A 109 -18.89 -8.53 16.61
C ASN A 109 -18.22 -9.41 17.67
N GLY A 110 -16.90 -9.59 17.59
CA GLY A 110 -16.15 -10.27 18.65
C GLY A 110 -16.10 -9.48 19.97
N ASP A 111 -15.98 -8.15 19.90
CA ASP A 111 -15.94 -7.29 21.09
C ASP A 111 -17.33 -7.15 21.75
N ASN A 112 -18.41 -7.24 20.97
CA ASN A 112 -19.80 -7.22 21.43
C ASN A 112 -20.37 -8.62 21.72
N ALA A 113 -19.53 -9.67 21.70
CA ALA A 113 -19.97 -11.02 22.00
C ALA A 113 -20.62 -11.09 23.39
N THR A 114 -21.70 -11.86 23.50
CA THR A 114 -22.38 -12.12 24.78
C THR A 114 -21.53 -12.96 25.72
N ASP A 115 -20.66 -13.81 25.16
CA ASP A 115 -19.69 -14.58 25.91
C ASP A 115 -18.51 -13.69 26.35
N GLU A 116 -18.34 -13.57 27.67
CA GLU A 116 -17.26 -12.83 28.30
C GLU A 116 -15.87 -13.34 27.89
N TYR A 117 -15.71 -14.65 27.72
CA TYR A 117 -14.41 -15.24 27.37
C TYR A 117 -13.95 -14.73 26.00
N VAL A 118 -14.85 -14.75 25.01
CA VAL A 118 -14.58 -14.26 23.65
C VAL A 118 -14.25 -12.76 23.67
N ARG A 119 -15.07 -11.97 24.39
CA ARG A 119 -14.89 -10.53 24.52
C ARG A 119 -13.55 -10.14 25.17
N GLN A 120 -13.12 -10.88 26.18
CA GLN A 120 -11.89 -10.58 26.92
C GLN A 120 -10.61 -11.16 26.29
N THR A 121 -10.71 -12.06 25.32
CA THR A 121 -9.55 -12.75 24.76
C THR A 121 -8.53 -11.79 24.14
N ARG A 122 -8.96 -10.86 23.26
CA ARG A 122 -8.03 -9.91 22.63
C ARG A 122 -7.37 -8.95 23.63
N PRO A 123 -8.13 -8.32 24.56
CA PRO A 123 -7.52 -7.50 25.62
C PRO A 123 -6.57 -8.28 26.54
N ARG A 124 -6.87 -9.55 26.85
CA ARG A 124 -6.00 -10.40 27.69
C ARG A 124 -4.71 -10.74 26.96
N MET A 125 -4.77 -11.13 25.69
CA MET A 125 -3.58 -11.38 24.87
C MET A 125 -2.67 -10.15 24.81
N ALA A 126 -3.23 -8.96 24.60
CA ALA A 126 -2.47 -7.71 24.58
C ALA A 126 -1.78 -7.43 25.93
N ARG A 127 -2.49 -7.60 27.05
CA ARG A 127 -1.91 -7.39 28.39
C ARG A 127 -0.80 -8.40 28.70
N LEU A 128 -1.02 -9.68 28.40
CA LEU A 128 -0.03 -10.73 28.65
C LEU A 128 1.24 -10.52 27.81
N SER A 129 1.10 -10.12 26.55
CA SER A 129 2.22 -9.74 25.69
C SER A 129 3.00 -8.54 26.24
N LEU A 130 2.31 -7.52 26.75
CA LEU A 130 2.97 -6.37 27.36
C LEU A 130 3.74 -6.79 28.62
N TYR A 131 3.12 -7.61 29.48
CA TYR A 131 3.78 -8.13 30.68
C TYR A 131 4.98 -9.01 30.33
N SER A 132 4.91 -9.84 29.29
CA SER A 132 6.05 -10.67 28.88
C SER A 132 7.21 -9.81 28.36
N SER A 133 6.93 -8.75 27.60
CA SER A 133 7.96 -7.81 27.12
C SER A 133 8.63 -7.08 28.29
N ILE A 134 7.84 -6.55 29.24
CA ILE A 134 8.36 -5.91 30.46
C ILE A 134 9.19 -6.90 31.28
N ALA A 135 8.68 -8.12 31.50
CA ALA A 135 9.38 -9.14 32.27
C ALA A 135 10.72 -9.53 31.62
N TYR A 136 10.75 -9.70 30.30
CA TYR A 136 11.99 -9.97 29.55
C TYR A 136 13.03 -8.87 29.77
N VAL A 137 12.67 -7.60 29.54
CA VAL A 137 13.58 -6.47 29.72
C VAL A 137 14.08 -6.39 31.17
N MET A 138 13.17 -6.51 32.14
CA MET A 138 13.52 -6.49 33.56
C MET A 138 14.47 -7.63 33.95
N LEU A 139 14.20 -8.86 33.52
CA LEU A 139 15.06 -10.01 33.83
C LEU A 139 16.46 -9.85 33.24
N MET A 140 16.57 -9.40 32.00
CA MET A 140 17.86 -9.18 31.33
C MET A 140 18.63 -8.03 32.00
N SER A 141 17.98 -6.89 32.27
CA SER A 141 18.60 -5.75 32.94
C SER A 141 19.04 -6.06 34.38
N VAL A 142 18.23 -6.78 35.16
CA VAL A 142 18.60 -7.22 36.51
C VAL A 142 19.73 -8.25 36.44
N GLY A 143 19.68 -9.18 35.49
CA GLY A 143 20.76 -10.16 35.25
C GLY A 143 22.09 -9.50 34.92
N GLN A 144 22.09 -8.40 34.16
CA GLN A 144 23.30 -7.62 33.89
C GLN A 144 23.87 -6.97 35.14
N GLN A 145 23.02 -6.38 35.99
CA GLN A 145 23.46 -5.80 37.25
C GLN A 145 24.02 -6.87 38.19
N ALA A 146 23.33 -8.01 38.30
CA ALA A 146 23.81 -9.15 39.08
C ALA A 146 25.14 -9.71 38.53
N GLY A 147 25.32 -9.75 37.21
CA GLY A 147 26.59 -10.08 36.54
C GLY A 147 27.72 -9.14 36.90
N ALA A 148 27.48 -7.83 36.86
CA ALA A 148 28.46 -6.82 37.23
C ALA A 148 28.89 -6.97 38.70
N VAL A 149 27.93 -7.20 39.60
CA VAL A 149 28.21 -7.42 41.04
C VAL A 149 28.97 -8.73 41.26
N ALA A 150 28.52 -9.84 40.66
CA ALA A 150 29.17 -11.14 40.77
C ALA A 150 30.61 -11.10 40.23
N GLY A 151 30.84 -10.41 39.11
CA GLY A 151 32.15 -10.17 38.54
C GLY A 151 33.08 -9.39 39.49
N ALA A 152 32.55 -8.39 40.21
CA ALA A 152 33.31 -7.67 41.23
C ALA A 152 33.73 -8.56 42.41
N TYR A 153 32.95 -9.60 42.72
CA TYR A 153 33.29 -10.62 43.72
C TYR A 153 34.09 -11.81 43.16
N GLY A 154 34.53 -11.76 41.90
CA GLY A 154 35.36 -12.78 41.27
C GLY A 154 34.61 -13.98 40.69
N HIS A 155 33.28 -13.92 40.60
CA HIS A 155 32.47 -14.95 39.97
C HIS A 155 32.23 -14.64 38.49
N ALA A 156 32.48 -15.62 37.62
CA ALA A 156 32.20 -15.51 36.18
C ALA A 156 30.69 -15.70 35.90
N PHE A 157 29.94 -14.60 36.00
CA PHE A 157 28.53 -14.55 35.61
C PHE A 157 28.30 -13.31 34.73
N SER A 158 27.77 -13.52 33.52
CA SER A 158 27.48 -12.45 32.58
C SER A 158 26.14 -12.73 31.90
N MET A 159 25.28 -11.72 31.86
CA MET A 159 23.99 -11.77 31.18
C MET A 159 24.03 -10.83 29.96
N PRO A 160 23.48 -11.21 28.80
CA PRO A 160 23.38 -10.30 27.67
C PRO A 160 22.46 -9.12 27.95
N ALA A 161 22.62 -8.04 27.16
CA ALA A 161 21.69 -6.91 27.19
C ALA A 161 20.32 -7.32 26.66
N PRO A 162 19.24 -6.64 27.08
CA PRO A 162 17.93 -6.83 26.48
C PRO A 162 17.98 -6.47 24.98
N ASP A 163 17.73 -7.46 24.14
CA ASP A 163 17.61 -7.27 22.69
C ASP A 163 16.29 -6.54 22.34
N TRP A 164 16.41 -5.50 21.51
CA TRP A 164 15.29 -4.67 21.08
C TRP A 164 14.30 -5.43 20.17
N ASP A 165 14.79 -6.29 19.29
CA ASP A 165 13.97 -7.06 18.35
C ASP A 165 13.12 -8.08 19.13
N ILE A 166 13.70 -8.71 20.15
CA ILE A 166 12.97 -9.63 21.05
C ILE A 166 11.93 -8.85 21.85
N ALA A 167 12.29 -7.69 22.41
CA ALA A 167 11.37 -6.88 23.20
C ALA A 167 10.17 -6.39 22.36
N LEU A 168 10.42 -5.95 21.12
CA LEU A 168 9.38 -5.53 20.18
C LEU A 168 8.53 -6.69 19.66
N MET A 169 9.14 -7.83 19.38
CA MET A 169 8.42 -9.05 19.00
C MET A 169 7.42 -9.43 20.09
N LEU A 170 7.87 -9.45 21.36
CA LEU A 170 7.02 -9.73 22.52
C LEU A 170 5.94 -8.68 22.71
N ALA A 171 6.23 -7.39 22.46
CA ALA A 171 5.26 -6.30 22.57
C ALA A 171 4.29 -6.19 21.38
N SER A 172 4.54 -6.91 20.27
CA SER A 172 3.80 -6.71 19.02
C SER A 172 2.28 -6.92 19.13
N PRO A 173 1.75 -7.92 19.86
CA PRO A 173 0.30 -8.02 20.10
C PRO A 173 -0.27 -6.83 20.88
N ALA A 174 0.44 -6.34 21.89
CA ALA A 174 0.02 -5.19 22.69
C ALA A 174 -0.01 -3.90 21.87
N LEU A 175 1.04 -3.65 21.10
CA LEU A 175 1.16 -2.50 20.19
C LEU A 175 0.06 -2.55 19.11
N GLY A 176 -0.14 -3.72 18.50
CA GLY A 176 -1.20 -3.93 17.51
C GLY A 176 -2.60 -3.68 18.05
N TYR A 177 -2.86 -4.07 19.32
CA TYR A 177 -4.12 -3.80 20.01
C TYR A 177 -4.33 -2.30 20.29
N LEU A 178 -3.28 -1.58 20.69
CA LEU A 178 -3.32 -0.12 20.89
C LEU A 178 -3.39 0.67 19.58
N GLY A 179 -3.20 0.01 18.43
CA GLY A 179 -3.31 0.62 17.12
C GLY A 179 -1.96 1.00 16.48
N PHE A 180 -0.83 0.66 17.11
CA PHE A 180 0.49 0.78 16.50
C PHE A 180 0.68 -0.30 15.44
N ARG A 181 0.56 0.08 14.17
CA ARG A 181 0.78 -0.79 13.01
C ARG A 181 1.99 -0.38 12.16
N THR A 182 2.28 0.91 12.14
CA THR A 182 3.44 1.56 11.50
C THR A 182 3.78 2.80 12.34
N LEU A 183 5.03 3.28 12.32
CA LEU A 183 5.42 4.52 13.02
C LEU A 183 4.63 5.76 12.54
N ASP A 184 4.01 5.67 11.36
CA ASP A 184 3.17 6.69 10.71
C ASP A 184 1.67 6.58 11.10
N GLY A 185 1.31 5.57 11.91
CA GLY A 185 -0.07 5.20 12.20
C GLY A 185 -0.64 5.77 13.51
N PHE A 186 -0.25 6.98 13.93
CA PHE A 186 -0.87 7.65 15.08
C PHE A 186 -2.33 8.02 14.75
N ALA A 187 -3.25 7.08 14.92
CA ALA A 187 -4.66 7.41 14.94
C ALA A 187 -4.92 8.29 16.17
N ARG A 188 -5.35 9.54 15.96
CA ARG A 188 -5.65 10.53 17.01
C ARG A 188 -6.61 10.02 18.11
N PHE A 189 -7.38 8.97 17.81
CA PHE A 189 -8.34 8.35 18.72
C PHE A 189 -8.24 6.82 18.66
N SER A 190 -8.27 6.17 19.83
CA SER A 190 -8.39 4.72 19.95
C SER A 190 -9.59 4.21 19.13
N LYS A 191 -9.46 3.08 18.44
CA LYS A 191 -10.56 2.45 17.69
C LYS A 191 -11.74 2.05 18.59
N SER A 192 -11.52 1.90 19.90
CA SER A 192 -12.58 1.66 20.89
C SER A 192 -13.24 2.94 21.41
N SER A 193 -12.65 4.11 21.16
CA SER A 193 -13.27 5.37 21.55
C SER A 193 -14.43 5.67 20.60
N LYS A 194 -15.64 5.75 21.16
CA LYS A 194 -16.85 6.18 20.44
C LYS A 194 -16.78 7.63 19.90
N HIS A 195 -15.61 8.28 20.01
CA HIS A 195 -15.34 9.64 19.54
C HIS A 195 -15.35 9.78 18.01
N LYS A 196 -15.30 8.68 17.24
CA LYS A 196 -15.45 8.74 15.78
C LYS A 196 -16.87 9.08 15.30
N VAL A 197 -17.88 9.07 16.18
CA VAL A 197 -19.30 9.24 15.79
C VAL A 197 -19.73 10.71 15.75
N MET A 198 -18.86 11.66 16.12
CA MET A 198 -19.23 13.08 16.14
C MET A 198 -18.47 13.87 15.07
N MET A 199 -18.90 13.72 13.82
CA MET A 199 -18.86 14.84 12.88
C MET A 199 -20.27 15.42 12.84
N PRO A 200 -20.53 16.61 13.41
CA PRO A 200 -21.81 17.27 13.23
C PRO A 200 -21.89 17.84 11.80
N LYS A 201 -23.05 17.59 11.17
CA LYS A 201 -23.68 18.23 10.00
C LYS A 201 -22.81 19.06 9.05
#